data_AF-W4G471-F1
#
_entry.id   AF-W4G471-F1
#
_cell.length_a   1.000
_cell.length_b   1.000
_cell.length_c   1.000
_cell.angle_alpha   90.00
_cell.angle_beta   90.00
_cell.angle_gamma   90.00
#
_symmetry.space_group_name_H-M   'P 1'
#
loop_
_entity.id
_entity.type
_entity.pdbx_description
1 polymer ?
#
loop_
_entity_poly.entity_id
_entity_poly.type
_entity_poly.pdbx_seq_one_letter_code
_entity_poly.pdbx_strand_id
1 'polypeptide(L)'
;MGNAASDGSTSAASIFDAAQTSALDKIVSEQSYMMSDSVWVTFFTLDQPLLDMPPATLQQFFRPYAHNFARNTVRSGNFRMLIRHVTRSVRYLSPPRHHADTIVTTTTTVLATESFHVINVLCVVRHFIKHFIEHNCDVVTLFATEGNSTSSSNNDIAVDFLDALLLLLFDAPTEDTYDLHLEGINLLLVLASSTAYPSTSTSMHPTLLDVFMTHASASDERGGGRPSQRADDLVKRLLLSYLDQLPAPRMESAAAIAATAALPRKIWIRVLLVYIAFIYLPYLIHFIYFVSFIASTTSSWDNVVEFFSEIQVFPLADRSALLLLVLVTASNGGGGNPFRKALATLADRDESRMLAHSLPFSHVVAVLGRNIHIELHATLLYHALLLNPSFRDALCRPVDVDHFVPCVVYAKYILNKVWVQVLPLLEAIYIHTLSPPRLYTLLAVLLHLSENPPVVQTLHQSQVQDHQTWYQERYLCDLSAASVGVLVLCRVLKANLSVLHDSLVQSMAMALLWNVMQFAKNLHPTATQSLVKLLAHAAKKEQLLRPSPDEAAAYLATARDLLLCIQLGCTPRLLPANAQLVLSFCPKCG
;
A
#
# COMPACT_ATOMS: atom_id res chain seq x y z
N MET A 1 -18.93 18.27 -54.24
CA MET A 1 -19.90 17.21 -53.87
C MET A 1 -19.12 16.25 -52.98
N GLY A 2 -19.07 16.45 -51.67
CA GLY A 2 -20.05 15.96 -50.67
C GLY A 2 -19.73 14.49 -50.36
N ASN A 3 -19.50 13.98 -49.16
CA ASN A 3 -19.59 14.42 -47.77
C ASN A 3 -18.56 13.58 -46.99
N ALA A 4 -17.86 14.15 -46.02
CA ALA A 4 -17.16 13.40 -44.98
C ALA A 4 -17.80 13.74 -43.64
N ALA A 5 -18.16 12.70 -42.91
CA ALA A 5 -19.02 12.72 -41.75
C ALA A 5 -18.49 13.64 -40.64
N SER A 6 -19.45 14.34 -40.03
CA SER A 6 -19.31 15.03 -38.76
C SER A 6 -19.03 14.01 -37.65
N ASP A 7 -17.79 13.97 -37.18
CA ASP A 7 -17.51 13.42 -35.85
C ASP A 7 -18.09 14.38 -34.81
N GLY A 8 -19.23 13.96 -34.24
CA GLY A 8 -19.86 14.64 -33.13
C GLY A 8 -18.92 14.66 -31.93
N SER A 9 -18.40 15.83 -31.61
CA SER A 9 -17.90 16.11 -30.26
C SER A 9 -19.06 15.93 -29.29
N THR A 10 -19.05 14.82 -28.55
CA THR A 10 -19.84 14.73 -27.32
C THR A 10 -19.35 15.83 -26.38
N SER A 11 -20.04 16.96 -26.39
CA SER A 11 -19.95 17.99 -25.35
C SER A 11 -20.08 17.28 -24.02
N ALA A 12 -19.02 17.31 -23.21
CA ALA A 12 -19.13 16.91 -21.82
C ALA A 12 -20.23 17.78 -21.19
N ALA A 13 -21.25 17.15 -20.60
CA ALA A 13 -22.26 17.88 -19.84
C ALA A 13 -21.54 18.73 -18.79
N SER A 14 -21.92 20.00 -18.66
CA SER A 14 -21.29 20.91 -17.69
C SER A 14 -21.55 20.37 -16.28
N ILE A 15 -20.47 20.01 -15.57
CA ILE A 15 -20.55 19.49 -14.20
C ILE A 15 -21.02 20.59 -13.23
N PHE A 16 -20.60 21.82 -13.48
CA PHE A 16 -20.93 22.99 -12.68
C PHE A 16 -22.10 23.78 -13.25
N ASP A 17 -22.72 24.60 -12.40
CA ASP A 17 -23.71 25.57 -12.87
C ASP A 17 -23.05 26.66 -13.73
N ALA A 18 -23.86 27.50 -14.37
CA ALA A 18 -23.33 28.54 -15.27
C ALA A 18 -22.46 29.59 -14.54
N ALA A 19 -22.77 29.90 -13.28
CA ALA A 19 -22.06 30.92 -12.50
C ALA A 19 -20.68 30.40 -12.05
N GLN A 20 -20.63 29.17 -11.54
CA GLN A 20 -19.43 28.45 -11.14
C GLN A 20 -18.56 28.10 -12.35
N THR A 21 -19.16 27.70 -13.48
CA THR A 21 -18.41 27.49 -14.73
C THR A 21 -17.76 28.79 -15.18
N SER A 22 -18.49 29.91 -15.17
CA SER A 22 -17.94 31.23 -15.49
C SER A 22 -16.86 31.68 -14.50
N ALA A 23 -17.02 31.37 -13.22
CA ALA A 23 -16.01 31.65 -12.21
C ALA A 23 -14.73 30.84 -12.46
N LEU A 24 -14.87 29.56 -12.81
CA LEU A 24 -13.74 28.70 -13.17
C LEU A 24 -13.02 29.19 -14.45
N ASP A 25 -13.76 29.54 -15.50
CA ASP A 25 -13.21 30.12 -16.74
C ASP A 25 -12.38 31.38 -16.45
N LYS A 26 -12.87 32.23 -15.54
CA LYS A 26 -12.17 33.43 -15.09
C LYS A 26 -10.90 33.09 -14.30
N ILE A 27 -10.98 32.15 -13.35
CA ILE A 27 -9.83 31.75 -12.51
C ILE A 27 -8.68 31.20 -13.37
N VAL A 28 -8.97 30.42 -14.42
CA VAL A 28 -7.94 29.85 -15.29
C VAL A 28 -7.46 30.81 -16.40
N SER A 29 -8.02 32.01 -16.49
CA SER A 29 -7.67 33.01 -17.51
C SER A 29 -6.34 33.72 -17.23
N GLU A 30 -5.89 34.54 -18.20
CA GLU A 30 -4.71 35.41 -18.06
C GLU A 30 -4.94 36.62 -17.14
N GLN A 31 -6.20 36.94 -16.83
CA GLN A 31 -6.53 38.08 -15.95
C GLN A 31 -6.21 37.72 -14.50
N SER A 32 -5.52 38.63 -13.80
CA SER A 32 -5.23 38.48 -12.37
C SER A 32 -6.45 38.86 -11.52
N TYR A 33 -6.77 38.02 -10.53
CA TYR A 33 -7.83 38.27 -9.56
C TYR A 33 -7.26 38.40 -8.15
N MET A 34 -7.69 39.43 -7.43
CA MET A 34 -7.28 39.74 -6.07
C MET A 34 -8.05 38.89 -5.05
N MET A 35 -7.54 38.83 -3.81
CA MET A 35 -8.15 38.06 -2.70
C MET A 35 -9.60 38.47 -2.39
N SER A 36 -9.97 39.71 -2.69
CA SER A 36 -11.29 40.28 -2.41
C SER A 36 -12.32 40.04 -3.52
N ASP A 37 -11.91 39.48 -4.66
CA ASP A 37 -12.79 39.38 -5.83
C ASP A 37 -13.89 38.34 -5.63
N SER A 38 -15.11 38.69 -6.03
CA SER A 38 -16.29 37.83 -5.86
C SER A 38 -16.23 36.51 -6.63
N VAL A 39 -15.33 36.41 -7.62
CA VAL A 39 -15.09 35.18 -8.39
C VAL A 39 -14.71 34.02 -7.48
N TRP A 40 -13.95 34.29 -6.41
CA TRP A 40 -13.55 33.28 -5.44
C TRP A 40 -14.71 32.84 -4.57
N VAL A 41 -15.60 33.77 -4.17
CA VAL A 41 -16.81 33.43 -3.41
C VAL A 41 -17.67 32.46 -4.21
N THR A 42 -17.97 32.79 -5.47
CA THR A 42 -18.77 31.93 -6.36
C THR A 42 -18.12 30.56 -6.61
N PHE A 43 -16.78 30.51 -6.69
CA PHE A 43 -16.06 29.26 -6.87
C PHE A 43 -15.95 28.40 -5.60
N PHE A 44 -16.07 28.98 -4.40
CA PHE A 44 -16.01 28.21 -3.16
C PHE A 44 -17.37 27.69 -2.69
N THR A 45 -18.47 28.14 -3.30
CA THR A 45 -19.83 27.61 -3.09
C THR A 45 -20.16 26.45 -4.04
N LEU A 46 -19.21 25.52 -4.23
CA LEU A 46 -19.41 24.34 -5.10
C LEU A 46 -20.25 23.30 -4.38
N ASP A 47 -21.51 23.16 -4.78
CA ASP A 47 -22.47 22.26 -4.13
C ASP A 47 -22.51 20.85 -4.75
N GLN A 48 -21.74 20.59 -5.82
CA GLN A 48 -21.75 19.31 -6.52
C GLN A 48 -20.99 18.22 -5.74
N PRO A 49 -21.47 16.97 -5.72
CA PRO A 49 -20.76 15.87 -5.06
C PRO A 49 -19.60 15.36 -5.93
N LEU A 50 -18.50 16.12 -5.99
CA LEU A 50 -17.36 15.79 -6.86
C LEU A 50 -16.73 14.45 -6.49
N LEU A 51 -16.73 14.06 -5.21
CA LEU A 51 -16.19 12.77 -4.77
C LEU A 51 -17.00 11.56 -5.25
N ASP A 52 -18.27 11.75 -5.63
CA ASP A 52 -19.17 10.68 -6.06
C ASP A 52 -19.14 10.48 -7.58
N MET A 53 -18.49 11.38 -8.31
CA MET A 53 -18.39 11.30 -9.77
C MET A 53 -17.26 10.34 -10.21
N PRO A 54 -17.42 9.62 -11.34
CA PRO A 54 -16.37 8.76 -11.86
C PRO A 54 -15.07 9.55 -12.11
N PRO A 55 -13.90 9.07 -11.65
CA PRO A 55 -12.63 9.80 -11.80
C PRO A 55 -12.26 10.13 -13.25
N ALA A 56 -12.64 9.27 -14.20
CA ALA A 56 -12.40 9.50 -15.63
C ALA A 56 -13.19 10.71 -16.15
N THR A 57 -14.43 10.89 -15.68
CA THR A 57 -15.30 12.00 -16.06
C THR A 57 -14.75 13.32 -15.53
N LEU A 58 -14.35 13.36 -14.25
CA LEU A 58 -13.71 14.54 -13.66
C LEU A 58 -12.40 14.89 -14.37
N GLN A 59 -11.56 13.88 -14.66
CA GLN A 59 -10.31 14.09 -15.37
C GLN A 59 -10.55 14.66 -16.77
N GLN A 60 -11.55 14.16 -17.51
CA GLN A 60 -11.90 14.69 -18.83
C GLN A 60 -12.43 16.13 -18.74
N PHE A 61 -13.26 16.43 -17.74
CA PHE A 61 -13.82 17.76 -17.53
C PHE A 61 -12.76 18.80 -17.14
N PHE A 62 -11.89 18.50 -16.18
CA PHE A 62 -10.87 19.45 -15.70
C PHE A 62 -9.66 19.60 -16.61
N ARG A 63 -9.43 18.68 -17.56
CA ARG A 63 -8.28 18.72 -18.47
C ARG A 63 -8.09 20.05 -19.20
N PRO A 64 -9.09 20.63 -19.90
CA PRO A 64 -8.92 21.92 -20.59
C PRO A 64 -8.63 23.06 -19.61
N TYR A 65 -9.29 23.06 -18.45
CA TYR A 65 -9.08 24.05 -17.40
C TYR A 65 -7.67 23.99 -16.82
N ALA A 66 -7.19 22.79 -16.48
CA ALA A 66 -5.84 22.57 -15.96
C ALA A 66 -4.77 23.02 -16.97
N HIS A 67 -4.95 22.68 -18.25
CA HIS A 67 -4.02 23.09 -19.31
C HIS A 67 -3.90 24.62 -19.42
N ASN A 68 -5.06 25.31 -19.46
CA ASN A 68 -5.09 26.77 -19.49
C ASN A 68 -4.50 27.38 -18.21
N PHE A 69 -4.80 26.78 -17.06
CA PHE A 69 -4.38 27.31 -15.77
C PHE A 69 -2.86 27.24 -15.60
N ALA A 70 -2.22 26.13 -15.99
CA ALA A 70 -0.76 25.98 -15.97
C ALA A 70 -0.07 27.07 -16.79
N ARG A 71 -0.59 27.35 -17.99
CA ARG A 71 -0.04 28.33 -18.93
C ARG A 71 -0.23 29.77 -18.44
N ASN A 72 -1.43 30.08 -17.96
CA ASN A 72 -1.84 31.45 -17.67
C ASN A 72 -1.41 31.93 -16.28
N THR A 73 -1.25 31.00 -15.32
CA THR A 73 -0.82 31.30 -13.94
C THR A 73 0.48 32.08 -13.89
N VAL A 74 1.41 31.84 -14.83
CA VAL A 74 2.68 32.55 -14.89
C VAL A 74 2.48 34.08 -15.00
N ARG A 75 1.39 34.51 -15.64
CA ARG A 75 1.01 35.92 -15.79
C ARG A 75 -0.01 36.38 -14.75
N SER A 76 -1.03 35.56 -14.48
CA SER A 76 -2.16 35.95 -13.64
C SER A 76 -1.90 35.82 -12.14
N GLY A 77 -1.05 34.88 -11.72
CA GLY A 77 -0.85 34.54 -10.30
C GLY A 77 -2.04 33.86 -9.64
N ASN A 78 -3.06 33.45 -10.41
CA ASN A 78 -4.33 32.96 -9.86
C ASN A 78 -4.19 31.61 -9.12
N PHE A 79 -3.28 30.72 -9.53
CA PHE A 79 -3.04 29.46 -8.80
C PHE A 79 -2.56 29.72 -7.37
N ARG A 80 -1.60 30.63 -7.21
CA ARG A 80 -1.10 31.06 -5.90
C ARG A 80 -2.24 31.59 -5.01
N MET A 81 -3.17 32.36 -5.59
CA MET A 81 -4.33 32.90 -4.89
C MET A 81 -5.34 31.82 -4.50
N LEU A 82 -5.63 30.88 -5.42
CA LEU A 82 -6.46 29.71 -5.14
C LEU A 82 -5.91 28.93 -3.94
N ILE A 83 -4.62 28.58 -3.97
CA ILE A 83 -3.97 27.86 -2.87
C ILE A 83 -4.10 28.65 -1.55
N ARG A 84 -3.89 29.96 -1.54
CA ARG A 84 -4.07 30.78 -0.32
C ARG A 84 -5.49 30.70 0.25
N HIS A 85 -6.53 30.77 -0.59
CA HIS A 85 -7.91 30.64 -0.12
C HIS A 85 -8.21 29.25 0.43
N VAL A 86 -7.70 28.20 -0.23
CA VAL A 86 -7.85 26.82 0.24
C VAL A 86 -7.11 26.61 1.56
N THR A 87 -5.85 27.07 1.68
CA THR A 87 -5.07 26.99 2.92
C THR A 87 -5.80 27.62 4.09
N ARG A 88 -6.42 28.80 3.90
CA ARG A 88 -7.21 29.46 4.95
C ARG A 88 -8.45 28.66 5.33
N SER A 89 -9.14 28.08 4.36
CA SER A 89 -10.36 27.29 4.60
C SER A 89 -10.05 25.97 5.31
N VAL A 90 -8.94 25.30 4.96
CA VAL A 90 -8.45 24.10 5.67
C VAL A 90 -8.06 24.42 7.11
N ARG A 91 -7.29 25.50 7.35
CA ARG A 91 -6.92 25.93 8.71
C ARG A 91 -8.10 26.35 9.57
N TYR A 92 -9.18 26.83 8.97
CA TYR A 92 -10.42 27.14 9.68
C TYR A 92 -11.09 25.87 10.22
N LEU A 93 -11.11 24.80 9.43
CA LEU A 93 -11.68 23.50 9.84
C LEU A 93 -10.79 22.74 10.84
N SER A 94 -9.47 22.96 10.79
CA SER A 94 -8.49 22.32 11.67
C SER A 94 -7.56 23.35 12.32
N PRO A 95 -8.01 24.05 13.38
CA PRO A 95 -7.22 25.08 14.03
C PRO A 95 -6.02 24.49 14.79
N PRO A 96 -4.86 25.19 14.82
CA PRO A 96 -3.65 24.69 15.45
C PRO A 96 -3.80 24.52 16.97
N ARG A 97 -3.52 23.31 17.48
CA ARG A 97 -3.68 22.89 18.89
C ARG A 97 -2.91 23.73 19.93
N HIS A 98 -1.90 24.50 19.52
CA HIS A 98 -1.07 25.33 20.42
C HIS A 98 -1.51 26.79 20.56
N HIS A 99 -2.60 27.21 19.91
CA HIS A 99 -3.07 28.60 19.95
C HIS A 99 -4.53 28.70 20.37
N ALA A 100 -4.90 28.01 21.46
CA ALA A 100 -6.22 28.19 22.09
C ALA A 100 -6.46 29.64 22.56
N ASP A 101 -5.40 30.43 22.78
CA ASP A 101 -5.50 31.79 23.34
C ASP A 101 -5.09 32.91 22.37
N THR A 102 -4.83 32.62 21.10
CA THR A 102 -4.73 33.66 20.09
C THR A 102 -5.57 33.27 18.90
N ILE A 103 -6.89 33.50 19.06
CA ILE A 103 -7.69 33.95 17.92
C ILE A 103 -6.93 35.18 17.41
N VAL A 104 -6.03 34.98 16.45
CA VAL A 104 -5.51 36.08 15.66
C VAL A 104 -6.76 36.58 14.94
N THR A 105 -7.33 37.63 15.50
CA THR A 105 -8.15 38.62 14.84
C THR A 105 -7.35 39.16 13.65
N THR A 106 -7.21 38.36 12.61
CA THR A 106 -6.95 38.84 11.27
C THR A 106 -8.30 38.89 10.59
N THR A 107 -8.69 40.11 10.24
CA THR A 107 -9.76 40.55 9.37
C THR A 107 -9.69 39.94 7.96
N THR A 108 -9.53 38.62 7.86
CA THR A 108 -9.40 37.88 6.60
C THR A 108 -10.59 36.96 6.43
N THR A 109 -11.38 37.23 5.40
CA THR A 109 -12.56 36.45 5.03
C THR A 109 -12.17 35.01 4.68
N VAL A 110 -12.79 34.05 5.35
CA VAL A 110 -12.74 32.61 5.00
C VAL A 110 -13.90 32.34 4.05
N LEU A 111 -13.61 31.72 2.90
CA LEU A 111 -14.60 31.55 1.82
C LEU A 111 -15.46 30.30 1.95
N ALA A 112 -14.90 29.22 2.52
CA ALA A 112 -15.63 28.00 2.81
C ALA A 112 -15.48 27.66 4.30
N THR A 113 -16.62 27.48 4.98
CA THR A 113 -16.69 27.12 6.40
C THR A 113 -17.28 25.73 6.62
N GLU A 114 -17.90 25.15 5.59
CA GLU A 114 -18.42 23.78 5.60
C GLU A 114 -17.39 22.81 5.00
N SER A 115 -17.27 21.61 5.60
CA SER A 115 -16.30 20.59 5.18
C SER A 115 -16.51 20.17 3.72
N PHE A 116 -17.76 20.08 3.28
CA PHE A 116 -18.14 19.68 1.92
C PHE A 116 -17.57 20.63 0.84
N HIS A 117 -17.69 21.94 1.03
CA HIS A 117 -17.13 22.93 0.10
C HIS A 117 -15.61 22.85 0.04
N VAL A 118 -14.94 22.69 1.19
CA VAL A 118 -13.49 22.54 1.24
C VAL A 118 -13.02 21.26 0.53
N ILE A 119 -13.74 20.15 0.72
CA ILE A 119 -13.49 18.88 0.02
C ILE A 119 -13.55 19.08 -1.51
N ASN A 120 -14.60 19.73 -2.00
CA ASN A 120 -14.77 19.97 -3.43
C ASN A 120 -13.62 20.79 -4.01
N VAL A 121 -13.24 21.88 -3.34
CA VAL A 121 -12.12 22.70 -3.82
C VAL A 121 -10.79 21.95 -3.75
N LEU A 122 -10.54 21.15 -2.69
CA LEU A 122 -9.36 20.29 -2.61
C LEU A 122 -9.33 19.26 -3.74
N CYS A 123 -10.48 18.68 -4.10
CA CYS A 123 -10.63 17.78 -5.25
C CYS A 123 -10.26 18.47 -6.57
N VAL A 124 -10.72 19.70 -6.80
CA VAL A 124 -10.33 20.48 -7.98
C VAL A 124 -8.82 20.75 -8.00
N VAL A 125 -8.26 21.19 -6.87
CA VAL A 125 -6.81 21.45 -6.73
C VAL A 125 -6.00 20.18 -7.01
N ARG A 126 -6.43 19.01 -6.50
CA ARG A 126 -5.79 17.72 -6.78
C ARG A 126 -5.76 17.42 -8.27
N HIS A 127 -6.86 17.64 -9.00
CA HIS A 127 -6.91 17.41 -10.45
C HIS A 127 -5.99 18.35 -11.23
N PHE A 128 -5.90 19.63 -10.83
CA PHE A 128 -4.99 20.58 -11.46
C PHE A 128 -3.53 20.23 -11.22
N ILE A 129 -3.13 19.98 -9.97
CA ILE A 129 -1.75 19.62 -9.63
C ILE A 129 -1.36 18.30 -10.30
N LYS A 130 -2.25 17.30 -10.32
CA LYS A 130 -2.03 16.04 -11.05
C LYS A 130 -1.71 16.31 -12.52
N HIS A 131 -2.51 17.15 -13.19
CA HIS A 131 -2.28 17.51 -14.58
C HIS A 131 -0.95 18.25 -14.77
N PHE A 132 -0.59 19.17 -13.89
CA PHE A 132 0.67 19.90 -13.94
C PHE A 132 1.87 18.95 -13.87
N ILE A 133 1.82 17.98 -12.96
CA ILE A 133 2.86 16.95 -12.81
C ILE A 133 2.94 16.06 -14.05
N GLU A 134 1.80 15.56 -14.56
CA GLU A 134 1.74 14.71 -15.76
C GLU A 134 2.29 15.40 -17.03
N HIS A 135 2.30 16.73 -17.07
CA HIS A 135 2.79 17.54 -18.19
C HIS A 135 4.13 18.23 -17.88
N ASN A 136 4.88 17.75 -16.88
CA ASN A 136 6.20 18.25 -16.50
C ASN A 136 6.27 19.77 -16.24
N CYS A 137 5.20 20.36 -15.71
CA CYS A 137 5.22 21.75 -15.27
C CYS A 137 6.02 21.87 -13.96
N ASP A 138 6.80 22.93 -13.80
CA ASP A 138 7.50 23.22 -12.54
C ASP A 138 6.48 23.73 -11.50
N VAL A 139 5.88 22.78 -10.78
CA VAL A 139 4.83 23.08 -9.80
C VAL A 139 5.35 23.98 -8.68
N VAL A 140 6.61 23.83 -8.24
CA VAL A 140 7.21 24.67 -7.19
C VAL A 140 7.22 26.13 -7.64
N THR A 141 7.59 26.41 -8.89
CA THR A 141 7.51 27.78 -9.42
C THR A 141 6.07 28.29 -9.53
N LEU A 142 5.10 27.42 -9.86
CA LEU A 142 3.68 27.82 -9.91
C LEU A 142 3.15 28.24 -8.53
N PHE A 143 3.57 27.57 -7.45
CA PHE A 143 3.25 28.01 -6.08
C PHE A 143 3.87 29.39 -5.74
N ALA A 144 5.06 29.66 -6.25
CA ALA A 144 5.79 30.91 -6.00
C ALA A 144 5.34 32.09 -6.89
N THR A 145 4.68 31.83 -8.02
CA THR A 145 4.41 32.86 -9.03
C THR A 145 3.37 33.89 -8.56
N GLU A 146 3.79 35.15 -8.41
CA GLU A 146 2.93 36.27 -7.99
C GLU A 146 2.18 36.94 -9.16
N GLY A 147 2.40 36.49 -10.40
CA GLY A 147 1.91 37.15 -11.61
C GLY A 147 2.48 38.58 -11.75
N ASN A 148 1.72 39.48 -12.36
CA ASN A 148 2.10 40.90 -12.51
C ASN A 148 2.02 41.73 -11.20
N SER A 149 1.78 41.11 -10.03
CA SER A 149 1.68 41.83 -8.76
C SER A 149 3.07 42.04 -8.15
N THR A 150 3.37 43.28 -7.73
CA THR A 150 4.72 43.72 -7.28
C THR A 150 4.94 43.59 -5.77
N SER A 151 4.06 42.89 -5.04
CA SER A 151 4.15 42.76 -3.58
C SER A 151 4.89 41.47 -3.20
N SER A 152 6.23 41.55 -3.13
CA SER A 152 7.09 40.45 -2.69
C SER A 152 6.92 40.17 -1.19
N SER A 153 5.88 39.44 -0.82
CA SER A 153 5.79 38.82 0.50
C SER A 153 6.54 37.49 0.46
N ASN A 154 7.66 37.37 1.19
CA ASN A 154 8.48 36.17 1.37
C ASN A 154 7.75 35.03 2.13
N ASN A 155 6.50 34.75 1.79
CA ASN A 155 5.75 33.64 2.38
C ASN A 155 5.82 32.47 1.40
N ASP A 156 6.44 31.38 1.84
CA ASP A 156 6.46 30.12 1.12
C ASP A 156 5.07 29.47 1.20
N ILE A 157 4.26 29.72 0.18
CA ILE A 157 2.85 29.27 0.14
C ILE A 157 2.75 27.75 -0.01
N ALA A 158 3.75 27.11 -0.62
CA ALA A 158 3.79 25.66 -0.70
C ALA A 158 3.95 25.06 0.70
N VAL A 159 4.87 25.61 1.51
CA VAL A 159 5.05 25.23 2.91
C VAL A 159 3.79 25.52 3.74
N ASP A 160 3.20 26.72 3.60
CA ASP A 160 1.97 27.07 4.33
C ASP A 160 0.80 26.12 4.02
N PHE A 161 0.70 25.68 2.77
CA PHE A 161 -0.30 24.72 2.32
C PHE A 161 -0.03 23.32 2.86
N LEU A 162 1.23 22.86 2.82
CA LEU A 162 1.64 21.60 3.41
C LEU A 162 1.36 21.56 4.91
N ASP A 163 1.72 22.61 5.66
CA ASP A 163 1.40 22.71 7.10
C ASP A 163 -0.11 22.63 7.36
N ALA A 164 -0.95 23.26 6.53
CA ALA A 164 -2.40 23.17 6.68
C ALA A 164 -2.92 21.74 6.45
N LEU A 165 -2.41 21.03 5.43
CA LEU A 165 -2.75 19.64 5.17
C LEU A 165 -2.26 18.70 6.29
N LEU A 166 -1.07 18.93 6.83
CA LEU A 166 -0.55 18.16 7.97
C LEU A 166 -1.39 18.35 9.23
N LEU A 167 -1.74 19.59 9.56
CA LEU A 167 -2.59 19.92 10.71
C LEU A 167 -3.96 19.23 10.61
N LEU A 168 -4.57 19.25 9.42
CA LEU A 168 -5.79 18.49 9.14
C LEU A 168 -5.61 17.01 9.46
N LEU A 169 -4.52 16.40 9.00
CA LEU A 169 -4.31 14.97 9.16
C LEU A 169 -3.95 14.55 10.58
N PHE A 170 -3.36 15.41 11.41
CA PHE A 170 -2.95 15.09 12.79
C PHE A 170 -4.13 14.84 13.75
N ASP A 171 -5.32 15.34 13.42
CA ASP A 171 -6.56 15.00 14.13
C ASP A 171 -7.03 13.60 13.77
N ALA A 172 -7.80 12.98 14.67
CA ALA A 172 -8.38 11.67 14.38
C ALA A 172 -9.59 11.85 13.46
N PRO A 173 -9.69 11.08 12.36
CA PRO A 173 -10.83 11.13 11.48
C PRO A 173 -12.08 10.67 12.23
N THR A 174 -13.13 11.46 12.12
CA THR A 174 -14.51 11.15 12.53
C THR A 174 -15.35 10.84 11.30
N GLU A 175 -16.57 10.33 11.46
CA GLU A 175 -17.48 10.09 10.33
C GLU A 175 -17.69 11.35 9.48
N ASP A 176 -17.82 12.52 10.09
CA ASP A 176 -18.04 13.80 9.41
C ASP A 176 -16.80 14.36 8.71
N THR A 177 -15.60 13.98 9.17
CA THR A 177 -14.33 14.49 8.63
C THR A 177 -13.60 13.45 7.78
N TYR A 178 -14.15 12.24 7.65
CA TYR A 178 -13.53 11.12 6.92
C TYR A 178 -13.17 11.48 5.48
N ASP A 179 -14.12 12.05 4.74
CA ASP A 179 -13.93 12.42 3.32
C ASP A 179 -12.90 13.55 3.16
N LEU A 180 -12.84 14.46 4.13
CA LEU A 180 -11.84 15.54 4.17
C LEU A 180 -10.44 14.99 4.41
N HIS A 181 -10.28 14.05 5.34
CA HIS A 181 -9.00 13.37 5.57
C HIS A 181 -8.59 12.55 4.34
N LEU A 182 -9.53 11.82 3.73
CA LEU A 182 -9.27 11.00 2.54
C LEU A 182 -8.79 11.86 1.37
N GLU A 183 -9.45 12.99 1.11
CA GLU A 183 -9.06 13.93 0.05
C GLU A 183 -7.71 14.60 0.37
N GLY A 184 -7.45 14.93 1.64
CA GLY A 184 -6.15 15.43 2.10
C GLY A 184 -4.99 14.46 1.82
N ILE A 185 -5.17 13.17 2.13
CA ILE A 185 -4.17 12.12 1.83
C ILE A 185 -4.01 11.93 0.32
N ASN A 186 -5.10 11.91 -0.44
CA ASN A 186 -5.04 11.80 -1.90
C ASN A 186 -4.28 12.97 -2.53
N LEU A 187 -4.46 14.17 -2.01
CA LEU A 187 -3.74 15.35 -2.46
C LEU A 187 -2.25 15.29 -2.11
N LEU A 188 -1.88 14.89 -0.88
CA LEU A 188 -0.48 14.66 -0.51
C LEU A 188 0.19 13.58 -1.36
N LEU A 189 -0.54 12.51 -1.71
CA LEU A 189 -0.05 11.49 -2.64
C LEU A 189 0.25 12.07 -4.03
N VAL A 190 -0.62 12.93 -4.55
CA VAL A 190 -0.39 13.62 -5.83
C VAL A 190 0.82 14.55 -5.72
N LEU A 191 0.93 15.34 -4.65
CA LEU A 191 2.08 16.22 -4.40
C LEU A 191 3.40 15.42 -4.33
N ALA A 192 3.39 14.25 -3.68
CA ALA A 192 4.55 13.37 -3.56
C ALA A 192 4.88 12.59 -4.85
N SER A 193 3.94 12.52 -5.80
CA SER A 193 4.11 11.78 -7.06
C SER A 193 4.99 12.48 -8.11
N SER A 194 5.48 13.69 -7.82
CA SER A 194 6.33 14.47 -8.74
C SER A 194 7.59 13.75 -9.18
N THR A 195 8.08 12.78 -8.40
CA THR A 195 9.26 11.97 -8.73
C THR A 195 9.00 10.85 -9.74
N ALA A 196 7.73 10.50 -9.98
CA ALA A 196 7.36 9.48 -10.97
C ALA A 196 7.45 9.98 -12.42
N TYR A 197 7.51 11.31 -12.62
CA TYR A 197 7.61 11.98 -13.92
C TYR A 197 8.91 12.79 -13.99
N PRO A 198 10.07 12.13 -14.10
CA PRO A 198 11.34 12.84 -14.16
C PRO A 198 11.40 13.71 -15.43
N SER A 199 11.57 15.01 -15.25
CA SER A 199 11.82 15.96 -16.34
C SER A 199 13.05 15.52 -17.13
N THR A 200 12.97 15.52 -18.47
CA THR A 200 14.07 15.23 -19.39
C THR A 200 15.24 16.22 -19.29
N SER A 201 15.08 17.33 -18.55
CA SER A 201 16.15 18.27 -18.27
C SER A 201 16.88 17.89 -16.98
N THR A 202 18.19 17.77 -17.08
CA THR A 202 19.18 17.61 -16.00
C THR A 202 19.24 18.81 -15.03
N SER A 203 18.16 19.59 -14.92
CA SER A 203 18.07 20.81 -14.15
C SER A 203 17.56 20.53 -12.74
N MET A 204 18.50 20.44 -11.81
CA MET A 204 18.59 21.01 -10.44
C MET A 204 17.43 21.85 -9.84
N HIS A 205 16.16 21.63 -10.18
CA HIS A 205 15.02 22.29 -9.53
C HIS A 205 14.42 21.34 -8.48
N PRO A 206 14.15 21.83 -7.24
CA PRO A 206 13.57 21.01 -6.19
C PRO A 206 12.17 20.57 -6.59
N THR A 207 11.85 19.30 -6.38
CA THR A 207 10.48 18.80 -6.54
C THR A 207 9.63 19.19 -5.32
N LEU A 208 8.30 19.10 -5.43
CA LEU A 208 7.41 19.30 -4.27
C LEU A 208 7.68 18.29 -3.16
N LEU A 209 8.07 17.06 -3.51
CA LEU A 209 8.50 16.08 -2.53
C LEU A 209 9.77 16.54 -1.80
N ASP A 210 10.72 17.16 -2.50
CA ASP A 210 11.92 17.72 -1.86
C ASP A 210 11.56 18.87 -0.92
N VAL A 211 10.65 19.77 -1.32
CA VAL A 211 10.10 20.83 -0.46
C VAL A 211 9.42 20.23 0.78
N PHE A 212 8.65 19.16 0.60
CA PHE A 212 7.99 18.49 1.71
C PHE A 212 8.99 17.81 2.66
N MET A 213 10.03 17.17 2.12
CA MET A 213 11.09 16.55 2.90
C MET A 213 11.89 17.57 3.71
N THR A 214 12.27 18.70 3.09
CA THR A 214 13.00 19.76 3.79
C THR A 214 12.15 20.37 4.88
N HIS A 215 10.88 20.67 4.59
CA HIS A 215 9.92 21.20 5.57
C HIS A 215 9.66 20.24 6.74
N ALA A 216 9.51 18.94 6.47
CA ALA A 216 9.37 17.92 7.51
C ALA A 216 10.61 17.83 8.41
N SER A 217 11.81 18.07 7.86
CA SER A 217 13.08 18.08 8.60
C SER A 217 13.41 19.41 9.30
N ALA A 218 12.79 20.52 8.88
CA ALA A 218 13.10 21.86 9.35
C ALA A 218 12.75 22.03 10.84
N SER A 219 13.73 22.39 11.66
CA SER A 219 13.53 22.68 13.08
C SER A 219 12.52 23.79 13.28
N ASP A 220 11.67 23.66 14.30
CA ASP A 220 10.65 24.65 14.58
C ASP A 220 11.33 25.91 15.16
N GLU A 221 11.54 26.93 14.30
CA GLU A 221 12.25 28.17 14.68
C GLU A 221 11.56 28.89 15.84
N ARG A 222 10.25 28.69 16.03
CA ARG A 222 9.44 29.28 17.10
C ARG A 222 9.47 28.49 18.42
N GLY A 223 10.01 27.26 18.42
CA GLY A 223 9.96 26.30 19.53
C GLY A 223 11.27 26.09 20.28
N GLY A 224 12.22 27.04 20.21
CA GLY A 224 13.45 27.01 21.01
C GLY A 224 14.47 25.94 20.60
N GLY A 225 14.56 25.60 19.31
CA GLY A 225 15.56 24.67 18.77
C GLY A 225 15.24 23.18 18.97
N ARG A 226 13.97 22.83 19.26
CA ARG A 226 13.52 21.44 19.31
C ARG A 226 13.51 20.83 17.89
N PRO A 227 13.87 19.54 17.73
CA PRO A 227 13.75 18.85 16.46
C PRO A 227 12.29 18.84 15.98
N SER A 228 12.08 18.93 14.66
CA SER A 228 10.75 18.84 14.04
C SER A 228 10.07 17.53 14.43
N GLN A 229 8.84 17.63 14.95
CA GLN A 229 7.98 16.48 15.27
C GLN A 229 7.00 16.16 14.12
N ARG A 230 6.96 16.97 13.05
CA ARG A 230 5.99 16.82 11.94
C ARG A 230 6.06 15.43 11.31
N ALA A 231 7.27 14.91 11.09
CA ALA A 231 7.48 13.58 10.51
C ALA A 231 7.03 12.46 11.45
N ASP A 232 7.34 12.59 12.74
CA ASP A 232 6.93 11.62 13.78
C ASP A 232 5.41 11.56 13.88
N ASP A 233 4.76 12.71 14.03
CA ASP A 233 3.31 12.84 14.14
C ASP A 233 2.60 12.31 12.89
N LEU A 234 3.12 12.61 11.69
CA LEU A 234 2.54 12.11 10.45
C LEU A 234 2.68 10.59 10.33
N VAL A 235 3.87 10.02 10.55
CA VAL A 235 4.08 8.56 10.50
C VAL A 235 3.17 7.85 11.49
N LYS A 236 3.09 8.35 12.72
CA LYS A 236 2.23 7.80 13.75
C LYS A 236 0.76 7.85 13.34
N ARG A 237 0.29 8.97 12.82
CA ARG A 237 -1.11 9.16 12.42
C ARG A 237 -1.49 8.37 11.19
N LEU A 238 -0.62 8.25 10.18
CA LEU A 238 -0.85 7.40 9.01
C LEU A 238 -0.94 5.93 9.41
N LEU A 239 -0.07 5.47 10.32
CA LEU A 239 -0.17 4.13 10.88
C LEU A 239 -1.46 3.96 11.70
N LEU A 240 -1.85 4.92 12.55
CA LEU A 240 -3.13 4.85 13.28
C LEU A 240 -4.32 4.77 12.34
N SER A 241 -4.41 5.63 11.30
CA SER A 241 -5.47 5.54 10.29
C SER A 241 -5.49 4.21 9.56
N TYR A 242 -4.33 3.59 9.39
CA TYR A 242 -4.21 2.24 8.85
C TYR A 242 -4.70 1.15 9.83
N LEU A 243 -4.46 1.30 11.14
CA LEU A 243 -4.95 0.38 12.17
C LEU A 243 -6.44 0.54 12.46
N ASP A 244 -6.95 1.77 12.43
CA ASP A 244 -8.33 2.09 12.76
C ASP A 244 -9.30 1.41 11.78
N GLN A 245 -8.86 1.13 10.53
CA GLN A 245 -9.65 0.51 9.47
C GLN A 245 -11.09 1.03 9.46
N LEU A 246 -11.24 2.35 9.46
CA LEU A 246 -12.56 2.97 9.47
C LEU A 246 -13.24 2.67 8.12
N PRO A 247 -14.44 2.06 8.12
CA PRO A 247 -15.20 1.87 6.89
C PRO A 247 -15.58 3.23 6.33
N ALA A 248 -15.66 3.34 5.00
CA ALA A 248 -16.13 4.56 4.37
C ALA A 248 -17.60 4.83 4.80
N PRO A 249 -17.92 6.02 5.38
CA PRO A 249 -19.29 6.35 5.79
C PRO A 249 -20.30 6.30 4.62
N ARG A 250 -19.81 6.56 3.41
CA ARG A 250 -20.56 6.50 2.14
C ARG A 250 -19.94 5.48 1.20
N MET A 251 -20.42 4.24 1.24
CA MET A 251 -19.93 3.15 0.40
C MET A 251 -20.21 3.35 -1.10
N GLU A 252 -21.19 4.19 -1.43
CA GLU A 252 -21.56 4.59 -2.80
C GLU A 252 -20.63 5.65 -3.42
N SER A 253 -19.75 6.28 -2.63
CA SER A 253 -18.83 7.30 -3.16
C SER A 253 -17.88 6.71 -4.19
N ALA A 254 -17.60 7.44 -5.28
CA ALA A 254 -16.68 6.97 -6.32
C ALA A 254 -15.26 6.75 -5.77
N ALA A 255 -14.89 7.39 -4.66
CA ALA A 255 -13.67 7.10 -3.91
C ALA A 255 -13.67 5.69 -3.27
N ALA A 256 -14.78 5.27 -2.67
CA ALA A 256 -14.97 3.89 -2.17
C ALA A 256 -15.03 2.88 -3.33
N ILE A 257 -15.70 3.23 -4.44
CA ILE A 257 -15.77 2.40 -5.65
C ILE A 257 -14.40 2.31 -6.36
N ALA A 258 -13.57 3.36 -6.33
CA ALA A 258 -12.21 3.34 -6.89
C ALA A 258 -11.23 2.58 -5.98
N ALA A 259 -11.38 2.66 -4.66
CA ALA A 259 -10.63 1.85 -3.70
C ALA A 259 -10.96 0.36 -3.87
N THR A 260 -12.26 0.00 -3.99
CA THR A 260 -12.69 -1.37 -4.32
C THR A 260 -12.20 -1.81 -5.71
N ALA A 261 -12.03 -0.89 -6.67
CA ALA A 261 -11.51 -1.19 -8.02
C ALA A 261 -10.00 -1.46 -8.07
N ALA A 262 -9.24 -0.99 -7.07
CA ALA A 262 -7.81 -1.19 -6.95
C ALA A 262 -7.43 -2.53 -6.29
N LEU A 263 -8.37 -3.19 -5.60
CA LEU A 263 -8.21 -4.62 -5.28
C LEU A 263 -8.05 -5.41 -6.59
N PRO A 264 -7.29 -6.53 -6.62
CA PRO A 264 -7.06 -7.34 -7.81
C PRO A 264 -8.34 -8.04 -8.33
N ARG A 265 -9.31 -7.25 -8.82
CA ARG A 265 -10.63 -7.64 -9.30
C ARG A 265 -10.57 -8.59 -10.51
N LYS A 266 -9.51 -8.50 -11.33
CA LYS A 266 -9.41 -9.31 -12.55
C LYS A 266 -9.01 -10.77 -12.31
N ILE A 267 -8.37 -11.09 -11.18
CA ILE A 267 -7.93 -12.46 -10.91
C ILE A 267 -9.08 -13.27 -10.32
N TRP A 268 -9.80 -12.75 -9.33
CA TRP A 268 -10.91 -13.48 -8.71
C TRP A 268 -12.12 -13.64 -9.64
N ILE A 269 -12.45 -12.65 -10.47
CA ILE A 269 -13.50 -12.80 -11.48
C ILE A 269 -13.09 -13.82 -12.55
N ARG A 270 -11.82 -13.83 -12.98
CA ARG A 270 -11.33 -14.85 -13.95
C ARG A 270 -11.21 -16.23 -13.31
N VAL A 271 -10.82 -16.33 -12.05
CA VAL A 271 -10.73 -17.60 -11.31
C VAL A 271 -12.13 -18.13 -11.01
N LEU A 272 -13.10 -17.29 -10.65
CA LEU A 272 -14.50 -17.65 -10.48
C LEU A 272 -15.14 -18.06 -11.81
N LEU A 273 -14.89 -17.31 -12.90
CA LEU A 273 -15.36 -17.67 -14.24
C LEU A 273 -14.70 -18.95 -14.76
N VAL A 274 -13.41 -19.19 -14.47
CA VAL A 274 -12.70 -20.42 -14.80
C VAL A 274 -13.19 -21.58 -13.94
N TYR A 275 -13.47 -21.37 -12.65
CA TYR A 275 -14.00 -22.36 -11.72
C TYR A 275 -15.43 -22.79 -12.11
N ILE A 276 -16.28 -21.83 -12.48
CA ILE A 276 -17.62 -22.09 -13.01
C ILE A 276 -17.51 -22.76 -14.39
N ALA A 277 -16.61 -22.31 -15.26
CA ALA A 277 -16.39 -22.98 -16.55
C ALA A 277 -15.89 -24.42 -16.38
N PHE A 278 -15.01 -24.72 -15.41
CA PHE A 278 -14.45 -26.06 -15.19
C PHE A 278 -15.45 -27.06 -14.60
N ILE A 279 -16.38 -26.59 -13.76
CA ILE A 279 -17.43 -27.44 -13.16
C ILE A 279 -18.55 -27.73 -14.16
N TYR A 280 -18.90 -26.77 -15.03
CA TYR A 280 -20.07 -26.88 -15.91
C TYR A 280 -19.74 -27.25 -17.37
N LEU A 281 -18.47 -27.32 -17.78
CA LEU A 281 -18.06 -27.80 -19.12
C LEU A 281 -18.55 -29.22 -19.50
N PRO A 282 -18.74 -30.20 -18.58
CA PRO A 282 -19.26 -31.50 -18.98
C PRO A 282 -20.77 -31.52 -19.25
N TYR A 283 -21.51 -30.41 -19.04
CA TYR A 283 -22.97 -30.36 -19.21
C TYR A 283 -23.39 -29.33 -20.28
N LEU A 284 -23.01 -29.59 -21.53
CA LEU A 284 -23.21 -28.72 -22.70
C LEU A 284 -24.69 -28.33 -22.95
N ILE A 285 -25.66 -29.08 -22.41
CA ILE A 285 -27.09 -28.85 -22.61
C ILE A 285 -27.64 -27.71 -21.71
N HIS A 286 -26.96 -27.37 -20.60
CA HIS A 286 -27.39 -26.29 -19.72
C HIS A 286 -26.90 -24.89 -20.14
N PHE A 287 -25.95 -24.80 -21.08
CA PHE A 287 -25.39 -23.52 -21.53
C PHE A 287 -26.43 -22.63 -22.24
N ILE A 288 -27.34 -23.24 -23.02
CA ILE A 288 -28.41 -22.52 -23.75
C ILE A 288 -29.51 -22.04 -22.78
N TYR A 289 -29.83 -22.83 -21.76
CA TYR A 289 -30.75 -22.43 -20.69
C TYR A 289 -30.14 -21.36 -19.78
N PHE A 290 -28.84 -21.38 -19.55
CA PHE A 290 -28.14 -20.39 -18.71
C PHE A 290 -28.02 -19.02 -19.39
N VAL A 291 -27.75 -18.96 -20.70
CA VAL A 291 -27.78 -17.69 -21.45
C VAL A 291 -29.21 -17.11 -21.49
N SER A 292 -30.23 -17.97 -21.57
CA SER A 292 -31.64 -17.56 -21.47
C SER A 292 -32.02 -17.12 -20.05
N PHE A 293 -31.41 -17.71 -19.01
CA PHE A 293 -31.61 -17.34 -17.61
C PHE A 293 -30.98 -15.97 -17.30
N ILE A 294 -29.73 -15.71 -17.73
CA ILE A 294 -29.08 -14.39 -17.58
C ILE A 294 -29.86 -13.29 -18.32
N ALA A 295 -30.43 -13.59 -19.47
CA ALA A 295 -31.29 -12.65 -20.19
C ALA A 295 -32.62 -12.36 -19.45
N SER A 296 -33.11 -13.30 -18.64
CA SER A 296 -34.34 -13.16 -17.83
C SER A 296 -34.11 -12.56 -16.44
N THR A 297 -32.88 -12.55 -15.92
CA THR A 297 -32.52 -12.03 -14.59
C THR A 297 -31.86 -10.65 -14.63
N THR A 298 -32.19 -9.82 -15.64
CA THR A 298 -31.78 -8.41 -15.69
C THR A 298 -32.42 -7.55 -14.58
N SER A 299 -33.29 -8.14 -13.75
CA SER A 299 -33.83 -7.53 -12.52
C SER A 299 -33.09 -7.90 -11.22
N SER A 300 -32.00 -8.68 -11.27
CA SER A 300 -31.26 -9.13 -10.08
C SER A 300 -29.82 -8.58 -10.04
N TRP A 301 -29.63 -7.32 -10.40
CA TRP A 301 -28.40 -6.59 -10.03
C TRP A 301 -28.39 -6.20 -8.55
N ASP A 302 -29.56 -6.12 -7.91
CA ASP A 302 -29.69 -5.77 -6.48
C ASP A 302 -29.06 -6.82 -5.56
N ASN A 303 -29.22 -8.12 -5.86
CA ASN A 303 -28.64 -9.20 -5.05
C ASN A 303 -27.10 -9.32 -5.19
N VAL A 304 -26.55 -8.82 -6.30
CA VAL A 304 -25.09 -8.77 -6.52
C VAL A 304 -24.48 -7.60 -5.74
N VAL A 305 -25.19 -6.47 -5.67
CA VAL A 305 -24.83 -5.32 -4.82
C VAL A 305 -24.90 -5.70 -3.33
N GLU A 306 -25.88 -6.50 -2.91
CA GLU A 306 -25.99 -7.03 -1.54
C GLU A 306 -24.78 -7.91 -1.16
N PHE A 307 -24.30 -8.77 -2.06
CA PHE A 307 -23.07 -9.56 -1.82
C PHE A 307 -21.78 -8.70 -1.80
N PHE A 308 -21.75 -7.59 -2.54
CA PHE A 308 -20.66 -6.60 -2.48
C PHE A 308 -20.75 -5.66 -1.27
N SER A 309 -21.87 -5.67 -0.54
CA SER A 309 -22.09 -4.87 0.67
C SER A 309 -21.38 -5.44 1.90
N GLU A 310 -20.94 -6.70 1.86
CA GLU A 310 -20.34 -7.41 3.00
C GLU A 310 -18.81 -7.28 3.08
N ILE A 311 -18.12 -6.81 2.03
CA ILE A 311 -16.67 -6.57 2.06
C ILE A 311 -16.42 -5.11 2.44
N GLN A 312 -16.21 -4.87 3.74
CA GLN A 312 -15.77 -3.56 4.22
C GLN A 312 -14.47 -3.14 3.53
N VAL A 313 -14.49 -1.99 2.86
CA VAL A 313 -13.30 -1.39 2.25
C VAL A 313 -12.83 -0.25 3.13
N PHE A 314 -11.52 -0.13 3.26
CA PHE A 314 -10.88 0.87 4.12
C PHE A 314 -10.02 1.84 3.29
N PRO A 315 -10.63 2.70 2.44
CA PRO A 315 -9.89 3.61 1.56
C PRO A 315 -8.88 4.47 2.31
N LEU A 316 -9.25 5.00 3.47
CA LEU A 316 -8.36 5.85 4.26
C LEU A 316 -7.14 5.06 4.75
N ALA A 317 -7.32 3.82 5.20
CA ALA A 317 -6.24 2.96 5.65
C ALA A 317 -5.25 2.64 4.50
N ASP A 318 -5.77 2.23 3.35
CA ASP A 318 -4.94 1.86 2.18
C ASP A 318 -4.17 3.07 1.64
N ARG A 319 -4.82 4.24 1.55
CA ARG A 319 -4.18 5.48 1.10
C ARG A 319 -3.14 5.96 2.11
N SER A 320 -3.37 5.77 3.41
CA SER A 320 -2.40 6.10 4.47
C SER A 320 -1.16 5.23 4.37
N ALA A 321 -1.33 3.92 4.18
CA ALA A 321 -0.22 2.98 3.98
C ALA A 321 0.57 3.30 2.71
N LEU A 322 -0.12 3.63 1.61
CA LEU A 322 0.52 4.02 0.35
C LEU A 322 1.32 5.33 0.51
N LEU A 323 0.75 6.34 1.16
CA LEU A 323 1.44 7.61 1.39
C LEU A 323 2.69 7.39 2.25
N LEU A 324 2.58 6.62 3.33
CA LEU A 324 3.71 6.27 4.17
C LEU A 324 4.82 5.57 3.37
N LEU A 325 4.47 4.62 2.51
CA LEU A 325 5.44 3.94 1.65
C LEU A 325 6.13 4.89 0.67
N VAL A 326 5.39 5.80 0.02
CA VAL A 326 5.97 6.80 -0.88
C VAL A 326 6.96 7.69 -0.11
N LEU A 327 6.58 8.16 1.07
CA LEU A 327 7.42 9.03 1.89
C LEU A 327 8.66 8.31 2.44
N VAL A 328 8.54 7.05 2.84
CA VAL A 328 9.65 6.24 3.34
C VAL A 328 10.59 5.81 2.20
N THR A 329 10.09 5.53 1.00
CA THR A 329 10.92 5.08 -0.13
C THR A 329 11.63 6.22 -0.85
N ALA A 330 11.10 7.44 -0.74
CA ALA A 330 11.68 8.63 -1.36
C ALA A 330 13.17 8.85 -1.00
N SER A 331 13.95 9.21 -2.02
CA SER A 331 15.36 9.59 -1.90
C SER A 331 15.45 11.09 -1.64
N ASN A 332 16.20 11.50 -0.62
CA ASN A 332 16.52 12.90 -0.37
C ASN A 332 18.00 13.12 -0.72
N GLY A 333 18.31 14.07 -1.61
CA GLY A 333 19.64 14.35 -2.15
C GLY A 333 20.67 14.86 -1.14
N GLY A 334 20.94 14.10 -0.07
CA GLY A 334 22.02 14.32 0.91
C GLY A 334 21.57 14.45 2.36
N GLY A 335 20.35 14.93 2.64
CA GLY A 335 19.90 15.31 4.00
C GLY A 335 19.31 14.18 4.87
N GLY A 336 19.29 12.93 4.38
CA GLY A 336 18.57 11.84 5.03
C GLY A 336 17.04 11.98 4.89
N ASN A 337 16.31 10.87 5.06
CA ASN A 337 14.85 10.87 4.94
C ASN A 337 14.22 10.98 6.35
N PRO A 338 13.51 12.09 6.66
CA PRO A 338 12.92 12.30 7.99
C PRO A 338 11.85 11.27 8.34
N PHE A 339 11.09 10.77 7.36
CA PHE A 339 10.06 9.75 7.59
C PHE A 339 10.67 8.36 7.84
N ARG A 340 11.82 8.03 7.22
CA ARG A 340 12.60 6.84 7.60
C ARG A 340 13.07 6.92 9.04
N LYS A 341 13.56 8.08 9.46
CA LYS A 341 14.00 8.31 10.84
C LYS A 341 12.82 8.16 11.81
N ALA A 342 11.69 8.81 11.52
CA ALA A 342 10.47 8.70 12.31
C ALA A 342 9.97 7.26 12.45
N LEU A 343 9.99 6.47 11.37
CA LEU A 343 9.61 5.06 11.41
C LEU A 343 10.62 4.23 12.22
N ALA A 344 11.91 4.52 12.09
CA ALA A 344 12.98 3.84 12.83
C ALA A 344 12.96 4.11 14.34
N THR A 345 12.54 5.31 14.75
CA THR A 345 12.44 5.72 16.17
C THR A 345 11.05 5.53 16.78
N LEU A 346 10.09 5.00 16.02
CA LEU A 346 8.76 4.66 16.54
C LEU A 346 8.91 3.64 17.66
N ALA A 347 8.34 3.93 18.82
CA ALA A 347 8.47 3.08 20.00
C ALA A 347 7.28 2.15 20.22
N ASP A 348 7.53 1.02 20.87
CA ASP A 348 6.48 0.09 21.27
C ASP A 348 5.69 0.64 22.48
N ARG A 349 4.40 0.88 22.28
CA ARG A 349 3.49 1.29 23.36
C ARG A 349 3.18 0.14 24.32
N ASP A 350 3.29 -1.10 23.85
CA ASP A 350 3.01 -2.28 24.67
C ASP A 350 4.05 -2.42 25.80
N GLU A 351 5.29 -1.99 25.56
CA GLU A 351 6.35 -1.91 26.58
C GLU A 351 6.36 -0.60 27.37
N SER A 352 6.15 0.54 26.70
CA SER A 352 6.35 1.87 27.29
C SER A 352 5.26 2.86 26.89
N ARG A 353 4.23 2.97 27.74
CA ARG A 353 3.05 3.83 27.51
C ARG A 353 3.32 5.35 27.53
N MET A 354 4.48 5.78 28.01
CA MET A 354 4.80 7.20 28.25
C MET A 354 5.42 7.93 27.05
N LEU A 355 5.75 7.22 25.97
CA LEU A 355 6.41 7.82 24.81
C LEU A 355 5.37 8.43 23.85
N ALA A 356 5.56 9.71 23.50
CA ALA A 356 4.64 10.44 22.63
C ALA A 356 4.56 9.83 21.22
N HIS A 357 5.70 9.44 20.64
CA HIS A 357 5.80 8.75 19.34
C HIS A 357 5.82 7.23 19.52
N SER A 358 4.70 6.67 19.96
CA SER A 358 4.54 5.23 20.21
C SER A 358 3.23 4.67 19.66
N LEU A 359 3.26 3.39 19.25
CA LEU A 359 2.11 2.61 18.80
C LEU A 359 2.16 1.19 19.40
N PRO A 360 0.99 0.56 19.65
CA PRO A 360 0.95 -0.83 20.10
C PRO A 360 1.42 -1.74 18.96
N PHE A 361 2.64 -2.27 19.07
CA PHE A 361 3.22 -3.09 18.02
C PHE A 361 2.40 -4.37 17.81
N SER A 362 1.88 -4.97 18.87
CA SER A 362 0.97 -6.12 18.79
C SER A 362 -0.22 -5.88 17.83
N HIS A 363 -0.82 -4.69 17.87
CA HIS A 363 -1.94 -4.34 17.01
C HIS A 363 -1.49 -4.09 15.55
N VAL A 364 -0.38 -3.36 15.36
CA VAL A 364 0.20 -3.12 14.01
C VAL A 364 0.45 -4.43 13.28
N VAL A 365 1.04 -5.34 14.02
CA VAL A 365 1.40 -6.68 13.61
C VAL A 365 0.14 -7.48 13.29
N ALA A 366 -0.86 -7.51 14.17
CA ALA A 366 -2.12 -8.19 13.91
C ALA A 366 -2.79 -7.72 12.60
N VAL A 367 -2.89 -6.41 12.38
CA VAL A 367 -3.54 -5.84 11.18
C VAL A 367 -2.75 -6.15 9.90
N LEU A 368 -1.41 -6.01 9.92
CA LEU A 368 -0.55 -6.35 8.78
C LEU A 368 -0.63 -7.85 8.43
N GLY A 369 -0.65 -8.72 9.43
CA GLY A 369 -0.72 -10.18 9.24
C GLY A 369 -2.00 -10.63 8.53
N ARG A 370 -3.14 -10.01 8.86
CA ARG A 370 -4.45 -10.31 8.24
C ARG A 370 -4.47 -10.03 6.73
N ASN A 371 -3.76 -8.99 6.30
CA ASN A 371 -3.77 -8.49 4.92
C ASN A 371 -2.45 -8.76 4.17
N ILE A 372 -1.63 -9.70 4.64
CA ILE A 372 -0.28 -9.95 4.10
C ILE A 372 -0.27 -10.41 2.63
N HIS A 373 -1.37 -10.99 2.15
CA HIS A 373 -1.55 -11.36 0.74
C HIS A 373 -1.59 -10.15 -0.20
N ILE A 374 -1.86 -8.96 0.32
CA ILE A 374 -1.90 -7.73 -0.44
C ILE A 374 -0.50 -7.08 -0.39
N GLU A 375 0.06 -6.87 -1.58
CA GLU A 375 1.44 -6.39 -1.81
C GLU A 375 1.78 -5.09 -1.04
N LEU A 376 0.80 -4.19 -0.91
CA LEU A 376 0.94 -2.95 -0.15
C LEU A 376 1.35 -3.21 1.30
N HIS A 377 0.66 -4.13 1.98
CA HIS A 377 0.86 -4.41 3.40
C HIS A 377 2.13 -5.22 3.62
N ALA A 378 2.43 -6.17 2.74
CA ALA A 378 3.71 -6.89 2.75
C ALA A 378 4.89 -5.93 2.59
N THR A 379 4.77 -4.93 1.72
CA THR A 379 5.81 -3.91 1.51
C THR A 379 5.94 -2.99 2.72
N LEU A 380 4.83 -2.62 3.36
CA LEU A 380 4.86 -1.83 4.60
C LEU A 380 5.55 -2.60 5.73
N LEU A 381 5.21 -3.88 5.91
CA LEU A 381 5.84 -4.74 6.90
C LEU A 381 7.35 -4.89 6.64
N TYR A 382 7.75 -5.08 5.38
CA TYR A 382 9.16 -5.15 5.00
C TYR A 382 9.93 -3.90 5.42
N HIS A 383 9.42 -2.71 5.10
CA HIS A 383 10.09 -1.45 5.48
C HIS A 383 10.08 -1.22 6.99
N ALA A 384 9.01 -1.58 7.70
CA ALA A 384 8.95 -1.49 9.15
C ALA A 384 10.02 -2.39 9.82
N LEU A 385 10.17 -3.63 9.35
CA LEU A 385 11.19 -4.57 9.82
C LEU A 385 12.61 -4.11 9.52
N LEU A 386 12.83 -3.56 8.33
CA LEU A 386 14.16 -3.11 7.89
C LEU A 386 14.62 -1.86 8.65
N LEU A 387 13.70 -0.92 8.88
CA LEU A 387 14.04 0.40 9.41
C LEU A 387 13.94 0.49 10.94
N ASN A 388 13.08 -0.31 11.58
CA ASN A 388 12.85 -0.23 13.02
C ASN A 388 13.31 -1.52 13.74
N PRO A 389 14.50 -1.50 14.37
CA PRO A 389 15.00 -2.62 15.15
C PRO A 389 14.09 -2.99 16.32
N SER A 390 13.49 -2.02 17.01
CA SER A 390 12.60 -2.30 18.13
C SER A 390 11.33 -3.04 17.71
N PHE A 391 10.77 -2.68 16.55
CA PHE A 391 9.63 -3.37 15.94
C PHE A 391 10.00 -4.80 15.53
N ARG A 392 11.17 -4.98 14.92
CA ARG A 392 11.70 -6.32 14.60
C ARG A 392 11.92 -7.16 15.85
N ASP A 393 12.52 -6.59 16.89
CA ASP A 393 12.80 -7.30 18.13
C ASP A 393 11.50 -7.70 18.84
N ALA A 394 10.50 -6.81 18.90
CA ALA A 394 9.17 -7.12 19.40
C ALA A 394 8.52 -8.29 18.63
N LEU A 395 8.58 -8.24 17.29
CA LEU A 395 8.09 -9.32 16.43
C LEU A 395 8.81 -10.66 16.63
N CYS A 396 10.07 -10.64 17.06
CA CYS A 396 10.87 -11.85 17.27
C CYS A 396 10.77 -12.43 18.68
N ARG A 397 10.10 -11.76 19.62
CA ARG A 397 10.02 -12.21 21.01
C ARG A 397 9.12 -13.43 21.17
N PRO A 398 9.54 -14.45 21.93
CA PRO A 398 8.74 -15.65 22.15
C PRO A 398 7.48 -15.41 22.99
N VAL A 399 7.40 -14.31 23.76
CA VAL A 399 6.27 -13.97 24.66
C VAL A 399 5.13 -13.28 23.91
N ASP A 400 5.44 -12.55 22.84
CA ASP A 400 4.37 -11.95 22.03
C ASP A 400 3.66 -13.00 21.20
N VAL A 401 4.29 -14.14 20.87
CA VAL A 401 3.72 -15.29 20.11
C VAL A 401 2.38 -15.77 20.68
N ASP A 402 2.13 -15.59 21.98
CA ASP A 402 0.88 -15.96 22.65
C ASP A 402 -0.28 -14.96 22.42
N HIS A 403 -0.02 -13.71 21.99
CA HIS A 403 -1.04 -12.69 21.65
C HIS A 403 -1.35 -12.61 20.14
N PHE A 404 -0.72 -13.44 19.31
CA PHE A 404 -1.03 -13.55 17.89
C PHE A 404 -2.18 -14.57 17.70
N VAL A 405 -3.45 -14.09 17.63
CA VAL A 405 -4.70 -14.86 17.37
C VAL A 405 -5.58 -14.05 16.32
N PRO A 406 -6.47 -14.63 15.48
CA PRO A 406 -6.41 -14.68 14.00
C PRO A 406 -7.40 -13.73 13.27
N CYS A 407 -7.21 -13.53 11.96
CA CYS A 407 -8.32 -13.51 10.98
C CYS A 407 -8.41 -14.94 10.43
N VAL A 408 -9.53 -15.62 10.31
CA VAL A 408 -10.93 -15.21 10.09
C VAL A 408 -11.82 -16.08 10.99
N VAL A 409 -13.07 -15.67 11.16
CA VAL A 409 -14.22 -16.35 11.79
C VAL A 409 -14.58 -15.79 13.17
N TYR A 410 -15.39 -14.73 13.14
CA TYR A 410 -16.52 -14.66 14.07
C TYR A 410 -17.32 -15.96 13.94
N ALA A 411 -17.11 -16.91 14.84
CA ALA A 411 -18.13 -17.82 15.38
C ALA A 411 -17.48 -18.92 16.23
N LYS A 412 -17.75 -18.83 17.53
CA LYS A 412 -17.93 -19.97 18.45
C LYS A 412 -16.68 -20.73 18.93
N TYR A 413 -16.37 -20.47 20.21
CA TYR A 413 -15.69 -21.35 21.18
C TYR A 413 -14.16 -21.47 21.15
N ILE A 414 -13.54 -20.76 22.09
CA ILE A 414 -12.70 -21.29 23.19
C ILE A 414 -11.89 -22.58 22.88
N LEU A 415 -10.56 -22.45 23.02
CA LEU A 415 -9.47 -23.44 23.21
C LEU A 415 -8.54 -23.71 22.01
N ASN A 416 -7.25 -23.41 22.28
CA ASN A 416 -6.01 -23.99 21.75
C ASN A 416 -5.31 -23.40 20.50
N LYS A 417 -4.12 -22.84 20.78
CA LYS A 417 -2.84 -22.91 20.04
C LYS A 417 -2.54 -21.88 18.92
N VAL A 418 -1.48 -21.11 19.13
CA VAL A 418 -0.34 -20.62 18.28
C VAL A 418 -0.45 -20.66 16.74
N TRP A 419 -0.78 -19.56 16.02
CA TRP A 419 -0.86 -19.58 14.53
C TRP A 419 -0.45 -18.35 13.69
N VAL A 420 -0.22 -17.16 14.22
CA VAL A 420 -0.83 -16.01 13.51
C VAL A 420 -0.01 -15.20 12.50
N GLN A 421 1.25 -15.50 12.16
CA GLN A 421 1.91 -14.73 11.08
C GLN A 421 2.77 -15.49 10.09
N VAL A 422 3.54 -16.48 10.54
CA VAL A 422 4.35 -17.24 9.59
C VAL A 422 3.46 -18.10 8.69
N LEU A 423 2.32 -18.59 9.19
CA LEU A 423 1.43 -19.41 8.38
C LEU A 423 0.70 -18.59 7.28
N PRO A 424 0.10 -17.42 7.55
CA PRO A 424 -0.39 -16.53 6.49
C PRO A 424 0.69 -16.07 5.51
N LEU A 425 1.93 -15.83 5.98
CA LEU A 425 3.06 -15.48 5.11
C LEU A 425 3.48 -16.66 4.23
N LEU A 426 3.51 -17.89 4.76
CA LEU A 426 3.76 -19.11 4.01
C LEU A 426 2.65 -19.41 3.01
N GLU A 427 1.39 -19.18 3.40
CA GLU A 427 0.23 -19.24 2.51
C GLU A 427 0.37 -18.21 1.36
N ALA A 428 0.73 -16.96 1.68
CA ALA A 428 0.96 -15.93 0.69
C ALA A 428 2.08 -16.31 -0.29
N ILE A 429 3.20 -16.85 0.20
CA ILE A 429 4.30 -17.37 -0.64
C ILE A 429 3.83 -18.54 -1.50
N TYR A 430 3.01 -19.44 -0.96
CA TYR A 430 2.44 -20.57 -1.68
C TYR A 430 1.52 -20.12 -2.82
N ILE A 431 0.62 -19.16 -2.57
CA ILE A 431 -0.31 -18.60 -3.56
C ILE A 431 0.46 -17.80 -4.62
N HIS A 432 1.44 -17.00 -4.20
CA HIS A 432 2.18 -16.06 -5.05
C HIS A 432 3.53 -16.60 -5.55
N THR A 433 3.75 -17.92 -5.53
CA THR A 433 4.99 -18.56 -5.97
C THR A 433 5.39 -18.20 -7.41
N LEU A 434 4.43 -17.93 -8.29
CA LEU A 434 4.67 -17.60 -9.70
C LEU A 434 4.61 -16.10 -10.02
N SER A 435 4.57 -15.23 -9.00
CA SER A 435 4.57 -13.77 -9.18
C SER A 435 5.82 -13.15 -8.56
N PRO A 436 6.93 -12.98 -9.31
CA PRO A 436 8.22 -12.55 -8.78
C PRO A 436 8.18 -11.27 -7.93
N PRO A 437 7.51 -10.16 -8.33
CA PRO A 437 7.51 -8.92 -7.54
C PRO A 437 6.99 -9.12 -6.11
N ARG A 438 5.90 -9.87 -5.97
CA ARG A 438 5.30 -10.19 -4.67
C ARG A 438 6.11 -11.22 -3.91
N LEU A 439 6.61 -12.22 -4.63
CA LEU A 439 7.42 -13.29 -4.04
C LEU A 439 8.68 -12.72 -3.38
N TYR A 440 9.36 -11.75 -4.00
CA TYR A 440 10.53 -11.11 -3.40
C TYR A 440 10.20 -10.46 -2.06
N THR A 441 9.15 -9.63 -2.01
CA THR A 441 8.77 -8.93 -0.78
C THR A 441 8.42 -9.93 0.33
N LEU A 442 7.67 -10.98 0.01
CA LEU A 442 7.26 -12.00 0.99
C LEU A 442 8.46 -12.85 1.47
N LEU A 443 9.36 -13.26 0.57
CA LEU A 443 10.59 -13.96 0.94
C LEU A 443 11.51 -13.05 1.75
N ALA A 444 11.59 -11.75 1.45
CA ALA A 444 12.44 -10.81 2.17
C ALA A 444 11.96 -10.62 3.61
N VAL A 445 10.65 -10.47 3.81
CA VAL A 445 10.02 -10.41 5.14
C VAL A 445 10.33 -11.69 5.92
N LEU A 446 10.05 -12.86 5.34
CA LEU A 446 10.30 -14.12 6.04
C LEU A 446 11.79 -14.31 6.36
N LEU A 447 12.68 -13.86 5.46
CA LEU A 447 14.12 -13.99 5.64
C LEU A 447 14.59 -13.16 6.83
N HIS A 448 14.20 -11.88 6.90
CA HIS A 448 14.53 -10.99 8.02
C HIS A 448 14.01 -11.52 9.37
N LEU A 449 12.82 -12.13 9.39
CA LEU A 449 12.29 -12.77 10.59
C LEU A 449 13.08 -14.03 10.97
N SER A 450 13.46 -14.84 9.98
CA SER A 450 14.17 -16.11 10.18
C SER A 450 15.64 -15.95 10.59
N GLU A 451 16.23 -14.76 10.43
CA GLU A 451 17.58 -14.44 10.92
C GLU A 451 17.67 -14.53 12.45
N ASN A 452 16.55 -14.39 13.15
CA ASN A 452 16.47 -14.47 14.59
C ASN A 452 16.24 -15.94 15.05
N PRO A 453 17.21 -16.61 15.72
CA PRO A 453 17.11 -18.03 16.05
C PRO A 453 15.86 -18.42 16.88
N PRO A 454 15.44 -17.66 17.91
CA PRO A 454 14.15 -17.83 18.59
C PRO A 454 12.94 -18.02 17.67
N VAL A 455 12.84 -17.24 16.58
CA VAL A 455 11.71 -17.34 15.63
C VAL A 455 11.70 -18.72 14.99
N VAL A 456 12.84 -19.16 14.47
CA VAL A 456 12.96 -20.47 13.82
C VAL A 456 12.73 -21.62 14.80
N GLN A 457 13.24 -21.52 16.02
CA GLN A 457 13.01 -22.53 17.06
C GLN A 457 11.53 -22.66 17.40
N THR A 458 10.82 -21.53 17.47
CA THR A 458 9.37 -21.48 17.71
C THR A 458 8.60 -22.15 16.56
N LEU A 459 9.05 -21.98 15.30
CA LEU A 459 8.44 -22.66 14.14
C LEU A 459 8.52 -24.19 14.22
N HIS A 460 9.61 -24.74 14.77
CA HIS A 460 9.73 -26.18 14.97
C HIS A 460 8.86 -26.69 16.15
N GLN A 461 8.58 -25.83 17.12
CA GLN A 461 7.75 -26.16 18.28
C GLN A 461 6.25 -26.01 18.02
N SER A 462 5.85 -25.08 17.14
CA SER A 462 4.45 -24.84 16.78
C SER A 462 3.88 -25.98 15.92
N GLN A 463 2.80 -26.62 16.39
CA GLN A 463 2.22 -27.85 15.82
C GLN A 463 0.88 -27.60 15.14
N VAL A 464 0.84 -27.70 13.81
CA VAL A 464 -0.34 -27.52 12.96
C VAL A 464 -1.15 -28.80 13.01
N GLN A 465 -2.22 -28.80 13.80
CA GLN A 465 -3.06 -29.99 14.00
C GLN A 465 -3.95 -30.23 12.78
N ASP A 466 -4.61 -29.18 12.30
CA ASP A 466 -5.56 -29.28 11.20
C ASP A 466 -4.93 -29.11 9.82
N HIS A 467 -5.59 -29.70 8.82
CA HIS A 467 -5.18 -29.52 7.44
C HIS A 467 -5.36 -28.09 6.96
N GLN A 468 -4.33 -27.59 6.29
CA GLN A 468 -4.31 -26.26 5.69
C GLN A 468 -5.04 -26.28 4.34
N THR A 469 -6.19 -25.61 4.27
CA THR A 469 -7.08 -25.58 3.09
C THR A 469 -6.42 -25.03 1.83
N TRP A 470 -5.42 -24.16 1.98
CA TRP A 470 -4.66 -23.59 0.88
C TRP A 470 -3.60 -24.54 0.31
N TYR A 471 -3.18 -25.57 1.06
CA TYR A 471 -2.19 -26.55 0.60
C TYR A 471 -2.86 -27.67 -0.19
N GLN A 472 -2.66 -27.71 -1.51
CA GLN A 472 -3.48 -28.52 -2.42
C GLN A 472 -2.83 -29.85 -2.81
N GLU A 473 -1.52 -30.03 -2.61
CA GLU A 473 -0.82 -31.22 -3.10
C GLU A 473 -1.16 -32.49 -2.31
N ARG A 474 -1.46 -32.35 -1.01
CA ARG A 474 -1.76 -33.48 -0.13
C ARG A 474 -2.49 -33.04 1.14
N TYR A 475 -3.46 -33.85 1.56
CA TYR A 475 -4.04 -33.72 2.90
C TYR A 475 -2.99 -34.07 3.96
N LEU A 476 -2.68 -33.11 4.84
CA LEU A 476 -1.63 -33.20 5.84
C LEU A 476 -2.12 -32.59 7.15
N CYS A 477 -1.91 -33.30 8.26
CA CYS A 477 -2.25 -32.92 9.64
C CYS A 477 -1.05 -33.19 10.56
N ASP A 478 -1.09 -32.66 11.77
CA ASP A 478 -0.09 -32.89 12.84
C ASP A 478 1.37 -32.66 12.40
N LEU A 479 1.63 -31.47 11.89
CA LEU A 479 2.92 -31.10 11.32
C LEU A 479 3.42 -29.77 11.90
N SER A 480 4.73 -29.64 12.11
CA SER A 480 5.27 -28.38 12.61
C SER A 480 5.12 -27.25 11.58
N ALA A 481 4.99 -26.00 12.02
CA ALA A 481 4.99 -24.84 11.13
C ALA A 481 6.28 -24.78 10.29
N ALA A 482 7.42 -25.20 10.86
CA ALA A 482 8.67 -25.36 10.11
C ALA A 482 8.57 -26.42 9.00
N SER A 483 7.83 -27.51 9.20
CA SER A 483 7.60 -28.52 8.16
C SER A 483 6.76 -27.95 7.00
N VAL A 484 5.77 -27.09 7.28
CA VAL A 484 5.07 -26.31 6.25
C VAL A 484 6.04 -25.42 5.50
N GLY A 485 6.90 -24.71 6.23
CA GLY A 485 7.94 -23.85 5.65
C GLY A 485 8.83 -24.59 4.66
N VAL A 486 9.32 -25.78 5.04
CA VAL A 486 10.12 -26.64 4.15
C VAL A 486 9.35 -27.03 2.88
N LEU A 487 8.07 -27.39 3.00
CA LEU A 487 7.24 -27.76 1.85
C LEU A 487 7.04 -26.58 0.88
N VAL A 488 6.71 -25.40 1.40
CA VAL A 488 6.52 -24.18 0.61
C VAL A 488 7.83 -23.75 -0.05
N LEU A 489 8.95 -23.75 0.68
CA LEU A 489 10.26 -23.40 0.12
C LEU A 489 10.71 -24.41 -0.96
N CYS A 490 10.46 -25.71 -0.78
CA CYS A 490 10.72 -26.70 -1.83
C CYS A 490 9.92 -26.41 -3.10
N ARG A 491 8.65 -26.01 -2.96
CA ARG A 491 7.80 -25.61 -4.08
C ARG A 491 8.36 -24.38 -4.79
N VAL A 492 8.77 -23.35 -4.04
CA VAL A 492 9.40 -22.13 -4.59
C VAL A 492 10.68 -22.46 -5.35
N LEU A 493 11.60 -23.22 -4.76
CA LEU A 493 12.86 -23.62 -5.39
C LEU A 493 12.62 -24.43 -6.67
N LYS A 494 11.65 -25.36 -6.65
CA LYS A 494 11.26 -26.13 -7.84
C LYS A 494 10.69 -25.22 -8.94
N ALA A 495 9.79 -24.30 -8.59
CA ALA A 495 9.21 -23.35 -9.53
C ALA A 495 10.28 -22.41 -10.10
N ASN A 496 11.25 -22.00 -9.27
CA ASN A 496 12.35 -21.16 -9.71
C ASN A 496 13.26 -21.87 -10.72
N LEU A 497 13.63 -23.13 -10.45
CA LEU A 497 14.44 -23.93 -11.37
C LEU A 497 13.78 -24.23 -12.72
N SER A 498 12.44 -24.30 -12.75
CA SER A 498 11.69 -24.77 -13.93
C SER A 498 10.98 -23.68 -14.73
N VAL A 499 10.64 -22.56 -14.09
CA VAL A 499 9.81 -21.50 -14.69
C VAL A 499 10.44 -20.12 -14.54
N LEU A 500 10.85 -19.71 -13.32
CA LEU A 500 11.24 -18.32 -13.08
C LEU A 500 12.69 -18.02 -13.46
N HIS A 501 13.60 -18.97 -13.25
CA HIS A 501 15.05 -18.86 -13.49
C HIS A 501 15.70 -17.62 -12.85
N ASP A 502 15.28 -17.29 -11.63
CA ASP A 502 15.69 -16.08 -10.93
C ASP A 502 16.75 -16.35 -9.85
N SER A 503 17.90 -15.66 -9.93
CA SER A 503 19.01 -15.85 -8.99
C SER A 503 18.75 -15.29 -7.59
N LEU A 504 17.94 -14.23 -7.48
CA LEU A 504 17.61 -13.60 -6.22
C LEU A 504 16.56 -14.43 -5.46
N VAL A 505 15.52 -14.92 -6.14
CA VAL A 505 14.57 -15.89 -5.55
C VAL A 505 15.31 -17.14 -5.07
N GLN A 506 16.25 -17.65 -5.87
CA GLN A 506 17.06 -18.81 -5.51
C GLN A 506 17.83 -18.57 -4.21
N SER A 507 18.57 -17.46 -4.14
CA SER A 507 19.41 -17.11 -3.00
C SER A 507 18.57 -16.94 -1.73
N MET A 508 17.47 -16.20 -1.81
CA MET A 508 16.59 -15.94 -0.66
C MET A 508 15.89 -17.21 -0.16
N ALA A 509 15.35 -18.03 -1.07
CA ALA A 509 14.67 -19.27 -0.71
C ALA A 509 15.66 -20.30 -0.11
N MET A 510 16.90 -20.34 -0.61
CA MET A 510 17.93 -21.21 -0.05
C MET A 510 18.42 -20.73 1.31
N ALA A 511 18.62 -19.42 1.50
CA ALA A 511 18.98 -18.83 2.80
C ALA A 511 17.89 -19.06 3.85
N LEU A 512 16.62 -18.91 3.46
CA LEU A 512 15.47 -19.26 4.29
C LEU A 512 15.47 -20.74 4.69
N LEU A 513 15.68 -21.62 3.72
CA LEU A 513 15.72 -23.05 3.97
C LEU A 513 16.88 -23.40 4.92
N TRP A 514 18.05 -22.79 4.72
CA TRP A 514 19.20 -22.92 5.60
C TRP A 514 18.85 -22.53 7.04
N ASN A 515 18.26 -21.35 7.25
CA ASN A 515 17.86 -20.88 8.58
C ASN A 515 16.91 -21.87 9.25
N VAL A 516 15.89 -22.37 8.54
CA VAL A 516 14.94 -23.38 9.05
C VAL A 516 15.65 -24.69 9.40
N MET A 517 16.56 -25.16 8.55
CA MET A 517 17.25 -26.45 8.70
C MET A 517 18.27 -26.46 9.85
N GLN A 518 18.84 -25.31 10.24
CA GLN A 518 19.75 -25.22 11.39
C GLN A 518 19.14 -25.68 12.71
N PHE A 519 17.82 -25.54 12.87
CA PHE A 519 17.09 -25.92 14.08
C PHE A 519 16.14 -27.11 13.85
N ALA A 520 16.32 -27.84 12.75
CA ALA A 520 15.48 -28.97 12.37
C ALA A 520 15.29 -29.95 13.54
N LYS A 521 14.04 -30.10 13.99
CA LYS A 521 13.62 -31.12 14.96
C LYS A 521 12.26 -31.64 14.57
N ASN A 522 12.09 -32.96 14.56
CA ASN A 522 10.81 -33.63 14.30
C ASN A 522 10.15 -33.16 12.98
N LEU A 523 10.94 -32.98 11.92
CA LEU A 523 10.40 -32.64 10.61
C LEU A 523 9.44 -33.73 10.13
N HIS A 524 8.29 -33.31 9.60
CA HIS A 524 7.28 -34.22 9.09
C HIS A 524 7.83 -35.06 7.92
N PRO A 525 7.51 -36.37 7.81
CA PRO A 525 8.05 -37.23 6.75
C PRO A 525 7.79 -36.73 5.32
N THR A 526 6.70 -35.99 5.09
CA THR A 526 6.42 -35.41 3.77
C THR A 526 7.37 -34.25 3.45
N ALA A 527 7.77 -33.45 4.46
CA ALA A 527 8.72 -32.37 4.28
C ALA A 527 10.13 -32.91 3.97
N THR A 528 10.57 -33.95 4.69
CA THR A 528 11.86 -34.62 4.43
C THR A 528 11.88 -35.29 3.06
N GLN A 529 10.79 -35.95 2.66
CA GLN A 529 10.67 -36.52 1.32
C GLN A 529 10.67 -35.45 0.22
N SER A 530 10.08 -34.27 0.47
CA SER A 530 10.09 -33.17 -0.49
C SER A 530 11.51 -32.67 -0.76
N LEU A 531 12.34 -32.54 0.29
CA LEU A 531 13.76 -32.18 0.17
C LEU A 531 14.53 -33.18 -0.70
N VAL A 532 14.37 -34.48 -0.42
CA VAL A 532 15.04 -35.55 -1.19
C VAL A 532 14.56 -35.57 -2.64
N LYS A 533 13.25 -35.39 -2.88
CA LYS A 533 12.70 -35.32 -4.25
C LYS A 533 13.22 -34.11 -5.02
N LEU A 534 13.35 -32.95 -4.38
CA LEU A 534 13.91 -31.76 -5.01
C LEU A 534 15.39 -31.95 -5.36
N LEU A 535 16.17 -32.53 -4.45
CA LEU A 535 17.57 -32.89 -4.69
C LEU A 535 17.71 -33.85 -5.87
N ALA A 536 16.93 -34.94 -5.88
CA ALA A 536 16.93 -35.92 -6.96
C ALA A 536 16.52 -35.30 -8.30
N HIS A 537 15.55 -34.38 -8.29
CA HIS A 537 15.14 -33.62 -9.47
C HIS A 537 16.28 -32.75 -10.00
N ALA A 538 16.93 -31.99 -9.11
CA ALA A 538 18.04 -31.11 -9.47
C ALA A 538 19.23 -31.91 -10.05
N ALA A 539 19.62 -33.01 -9.39
CA ALA A 539 20.71 -33.87 -9.86
C ALA A 539 20.40 -34.53 -11.21
N LYS A 540 19.18 -35.04 -11.41
CA LYS A 540 18.79 -35.66 -12.69
C LYS A 540 18.76 -34.65 -13.83
N LYS A 541 18.30 -33.41 -13.56
CA LYS A 541 18.26 -32.34 -14.54
C LYS A 541 19.65 -31.81 -14.89
N GLU A 542 20.52 -31.65 -13.89
CA GLU A 542 21.94 -31.35 -14.11
C GLU A 542 22.60 -32.38 -15.02
N GLN A 543 22.40 -33.67 -14.76
CA GLN A 543 23.00 -34.74 -15.57
C GLN A 543 22.48 -34.72 -17.02
N LEU A 544 21.20 -34.40 -17.22
CA LEU A 544 20.60 -34.30 -18.55
C LEU A 544 21.10 -33.07 -19.32
N LEU A 545 21.26 -31.94 -18.63
CA LEU A 545 21.66 -30.64 -19.19
C LEU A 545 23.17 -30.43 -19.17
N ARG A 546 23.96 -31.42 -18.73
CA ARG A 546 25.42 -31.40 -18.72
C ARG A 546 26.08 -30.96 -20.04
N PRO A 547 25.51 -31.21 -21.24
CA PRO A 547 26.03 -30.69 -22.50
C PRO A 547 25.96 -29.16 -22.62
N SER A 548 25.07 -28.50 -21.88
CA SER A 548 24.85 -27.04 -21.84
C SER A 548 25.24 -26.52 -20.44
N PRO A 549 26.51 -26.14 -20.22
CA PRO A 549 27.03 -25.87 -18.87
C PRO A 549 26.32 -24.71 -18.16
N ASP A 550 25.88 -23.70 -18.90
CA ASP A 550 25.19 -22.53 -18.32
C ASP A 550 23.82 -22.91 -17.74
N GLU A 551 23.08 -23.80 -18.41
CA GLU A 551 21.78 -24.28 -17.92
C GLU A 551 21.96 -25.29 -16.78
N ALA A 552 22.99 -26.14 -16.85
CA ALA A 552 23.29 -27.13 -15.80
C ALA A 552 23.79 -26.48 -14.50
N ALA A 553 24.47 -25.33 -14.57
CA ALA A 553 25.08 -24.67 -13.42
C ALA A 553 24.08 -24.35 -12.30
N ALA A 554 22.89 -23.87 -12.63
CA ALA A 554 21.86 -23.54 -11.64
C ALA A 554 21.34 -24.78 -10.90
N TYR A 555 21.15 -25.89 -11.62
CA TYR A 555 20.74 -27.18 -11.04
C TYR A 555 21.84 -27.78 -10.16
N LEU A 556 23.11 -27.70 -10.60
CA LEU A 556 24.26 -28.15 -9.84
C LEU A 556 24.41 -27.38 -8.53
N ALA A 557 24.36 -26.05 -8.59
CA ALA A 557 24.44 -25.19 -7.41
C ALA A 557 23.31 -25.53 -6.42
N THR A 558 22.07 -25.65 -6.91
CA THR A 558 20.92 -26.01 -6.08
C THR A 558 21.07 -27.38 -5.43
N ALA A 559 21.54 -28.39 -6.18
CA ALA A 559 21.76 -29.73 -5.63
C ALA A 559 22.83 -29.72 -4.53
N ARG A 560 23.93 -28.97 -4.73
CA ARG A 560 24.98 -28.79 -3.73
C ARG A 560 24.45 -28.13 -2.46
N ASP A 561 23.70 -27.04 -2.58
CA ASP A 561 23.20 -26.29 -1.44
C ASP A 561 22.13 -27.07 -0.66
N LEU A 562 21.28 -27.83 -1.36
CA LEU A 562 20.32 -28.75 -0.75
C LEU A 562 21.01 -29.87 0.03
N LEU A 563 22.09 -30.45 -0.50
CA LEU A 563 22.89 -31.45 0.22
C LEU A 563 23.45 -30.87 1.52
N LEU A 564 23.94 -29.63 1.49
CA LEU A 564 24.46 -28.96 2.68
C LEU A 564 23.36 -28.70 3.71
N CYS A 565 22.18 -28.24 3.29
CA CYS A 565 21.00 -28.06 4.16
C CYS A 565 20.56 -29.38 4.82
N ILE A 566 20.56 -30.47 4.05
CA ILE A 566 20.24 -31.81 4.54
C ILE A 566 21.27 -32.29 5.56
N GLN A 567 22.56 -32.07 5.27
CA GLN A 567 23.66 -32.42 6.17
C GLN A 567 23.55 -31.68 7.51
N LEU A 568 23.16 -30.40 7.52
CA LEU A 568 22.91 -29.65 8.74
C LEU A 568 21.85 -30.33 9.62
N GLY A 569 20.72 -30.72 9.04
CA GLY A 569 19.63 -31.41 9.75
C GLY A 569 20.02 -32.80 10.28
N CYS A 570 21.08 -33.40 9.73
CA CYS A 570 21.62 -34.71 10.11
C CYS A 570 22.87 -34.63 11.00
N THR A 571 23.21 -33.46 11.54
CA THR A 571 24.34 -33.35 12.49
C THR A 571 24.12 -34.23 13.72
N PRO A 572 25.17 -34.77 14.37
CA PRO A 572 25.02 -35.71 15.49
C PRO A 572 24.12 -35.21 16.64
N ARG A 573 24.04 -33.89 16.83
CA ARG A 573 23.16 -33.25 17.82
C ARG A 573 21.67 -33.28 17.44
N LEU A 574 21.34 -33.21 16.16
CA LEU A 574 19.97 -33.13 15.64
C LEU A 574 19.47 -34.48 15.09
N LEU A 575 20.38 -35.40 14.76
CA LEU A 575 20.08 -36.71 14.19
C LEU A 575 19.03 -37.52 14.98
N PRO A 576 19.06 -37.58 16.33
CA PRO A 576 18.04 -38.32 17.09
C PRO A 576 16.63 -37.75 16.91
N ALA A 577 16.52 -36.44 16.68
CA ALA A 577 15.25 -35.75 16.46
C ALA A 577 14.81 -35.72 14.98
N ASN A 578 15.66 -36.15 14.04
CA ASN A 578 15.41 -36.09 12.60
C ASN A 578 15.64 -37.44 11.91
N ALA A 579 15.37 -38.56 12.60
CA ALA A 579 15.53 -39.90 12.03
C ALA A 579 14.80 -40.06 10.68
N GLN A 580 13.66 -39.40 10.50
CA GLN A 580 12.88 -39.39 9.25
C GLN A 580 13.66 -38.83 8.04
N LEU A 581 14.60 -37.92 8.27
CA LEU A 581 15.41 -37.32 7.21
C LEU A 581 16.41 -38.33 6.65
N VAL A 582 17.02 -39.15 7.52
CA VAL A 582 17.88 -40.28 7.12
C VAL A 582 17.07 -41.38 6.46
N LEU A 583 15.91 -41.72 7.03
CA LEU A 583 15.01 -42.74 6.47
C LEU A 583 14.50 -42.37 5.07
N SER A 584 14.39 -41.08 4.77
CA SER A 584 13.97 -40.59 3.45
C SER A 584 15.04 -40.84 2.37
N PHE A 585 16.32 -41.02 2.75
CA PHE A 585 17.41 -41.41 1.83
C PHE A 585 17.51 -42.92 1.64
N CYS A 586 17.01 -43.72 2.58
CA CYS A 586 16.93 -45.15 2.38
C CYS A 586 15.87 -45.42 1.31
N PRO A 587 16.24 -46.05 0.16
CA PRO A 587 15.24 -46.53 -0.77
C PRO A 587 14.30 -47.44 0.03
N LYS A 588 12.98 -47.23 -0.11
CA LYS A 588 12.00 -48.11 0.52
C LYS A 588 12.39 -49.55 0.17
N CYS A 589 12.74 -50.35 1.17
CA CYS A 589 12.59 -51.79 1.06
C CYS A 589 11.09 -52.04 1.01
N GLY A 590 10.53 -52.00 -0.20
CA GLY A 590 9.11 -52.13 -0.49
C GLY A 590 8.91 -52.24 -1.98
#